data_AF-A0A101I9F4-F1
#
_entry.id   AF-A0A101I9F4-F1
#
_cell.length_a   1.000
_cell.length_b   1.000
_cell.length_c   1.000
_cell.angle_alpha   90.00
_cell.angle_beta   90.00
_cell.angle_gamma   90.00
#
_symmetry.space_group_name_H-M   'P 1'
#
loop_
_entity.id
_entity.type
_entity.pdbx_description
1 polymer ?
#
loop_
_entity_poly.entity_id
_entity_poly.type
_entity_poly.pdbx_seq_one_letter_code
_entity_poly.pdbx_strand_id
1 'polypeptide(L)'
;MQIKRDSQFYRFAAYGFLKNLRFFDPFLILFFREMGLSFLQIGTLISVREVATNFLELPTGIIADLYGRRLSMVLSMVSYLSSFMIFYFFPSFYVYMIAMIAFAFGEAFRTGTHKAMILEYLRINDMTDMKVHYYGATRAASQLGSAINALIAAFLVFYSGSYKIVFLASVLPYAANLVNLMLYPKELDGELRSGEKRETIKAFLGIFRNGDALKGVLNSSLYDAFFKVVKEYLQPILKALALGLPIMITFGEEQRTSVIVGIVYFVIYIATSYASKNAGRLSGKFGNEARALNYTYIFGAVLIIFSGLLQIFCSSWRTLDAPST
;
A
#
# COMPACT_ATOMS: atom_id res chain seq x y z
N MET A 1 -3.04 8.39 28.16
CA MET A 1 -2.94 9.41 27.10
C MET A 1 -4.03 9.20 26.06
N GLN A 2 -4.86 10.22 25.81
CA GLN A 2 -5.98 10.15 24.87
C GLN A 2 -5.66 11.04 23.65
N ILE A 3 -5.81 10.47 22.45
CA ILE A 3 -5.56 11.19 21.20
C ILE A 3 -6.63 12.27 21.02
N LYS A 4 -6.22 13.50 20.71
CA LYS A 4 -7.14 14.58 20.28
C LYS A 4 -7.76 14.18 18.93
N ARG A 5 -9.08 13.96 18.91
CA ARG A 5 -9.86 13.62 17.71
C ARG A 5 -10.60 14.84 17.19
N ASP A 6 -9.86 15.84 16.79
CA ASP A 6 -10.40 17.03 16.15
C ASP A 6 -10.72 16.78 14.66
N SER A 7 -11.22 17.80 13.98
CA SER A 7 -11.51 17.73 12.55
C SER A 7 -10.30 17.29 11.71
N GLN A 8 -9.07 17.65 12.11
CA GLN A 8 -7.88 17.33 11.32
C GLN A 8 -7.50 15.86 11.46
N PHE A 9 -7.69 15.25 12.64
CA PHE A 9 -7.57 13.81 12.82
C PHE A 9 -8.47 13.04 11.85
N TYR A 10 -9.75 13.43 11.74
CA TYR A 10 -10.70 12.77 10.83
C TYR A 10 -10.33 12.98 9.36
N ARG A 11 -9.80 14.14 8.98
CA ARG A 11 -9.28 14.39 7.62
C ARG A 11 -8.08 13.50 7.27
N PHE A 12 -7.17 13.28 8.22
CA PHE A 12 -6.05 12.35 8.04
C PHE A 12 -6.51 10.89 7.98
N ALA A 13 -7.45 10.50 8.84
CA ALA A 13 -8.05 9.16 8.82
C ALA A 13 -8.83 8.91 7.51
N ALA A 14 -9.61 9.88 7.04
CA ALA A 14 -10.35 9.83 5.78
C ALA A 14 -9.40 9.68 4.60
N TYR A 15 -8.30 10.45 4.55
CA TYR A 15 -7.29 10.26 3.51
C TYR A 15 -6.71 8.84 3.53
N GLY A 16 -6.37 8.34 4.73
CA GLY A 16 -5.88 6.98 4.91
C GLY A 16 -6.88 5.96 4.38
N PHE A 17 -8.15 6.08 4.75
CA PHE A 17 -9.21 5.19 4.30
C PHE A 17 -9.41 5.23 2.78
N LEU A 18 -9.69 6.42 2.23
CA LEU A 18 -10.04 6.63 0.83
C LEU A 18 -8.92 6.22 -0.12
N LYS A 19 -7.67 6.55 0.18
CA LYS A 19 -6.54 6.17 -0.70
C LYS A 19 -6.30 4.66 -0.79
N ASN A 20 -6.85 3.87 0.14
CA ASN A 20 -6.72 2.42 0.16
C ASN A 20 -7.92 1.71 -0.45
N LEU A 21 -8.94 2.45 -0.91
CA LEU A 21 -9.99 1.96 -1.81
C LEU A 21 -9.45 1.95 -3.26
N ARG A 22 -8.39 1.16 -3.47
CA ARG A 22 -7.75 0.89 -4.75
C ARG A 22 -8.31 -0.40 -5.31
N PHE A 23 -9.49 -0.33 -5.93
CA PHE A 23 -10.21 -1.53 -6.33
C PHE A 23 -9.45 -2.32 -7.41
N PHE A 24 -8.57 -1.66 -8.17
CA PHE A 24 -7.77 -2.28 -9.23
C PHE A 24 -6.59 -3.13 -8.74
N ASP A 25 -6.02 -2.85 -7.57
CA ASP A 25 -4.78 -3.49 -7.08
C ASP A 25 -4.83 -5.03 -7.17
N PRO A 26 -5.85 -5.74 -6.63
CA PRO A 26 -5.89 -7.20 -6.68
C PRO A 26 -6.14 -7.79 -8.08
N PHE A 27 -6.61 -6.98 -9.02
CA PHE A 27 -7.06 -7.42 -10.34
C PHE A 27 -6.19 -6.91 -11.50
N LEU A 28 -5.13 -6.14 -11.22
CA LEU A 28 -4.34 -5.47 -12.24
C LEU A 28 -3.77 -6.42 -13.31
N ILE A 29 -3.23 -7.57 -12.90
CA ILE A 29 -2.71 -8.59 -13.83
C ILE A 29 -3.85 -9.20 -14.65
N LEU A 30 -4.97 -9.53 -14.00
CA LEU A 30 -6.14 -10.12 -14.66
C LEU A 30 -6.76 -9.16 -15.68
N PHE A 31 -6.86 -7.87 -15.35
CA PHE A 31 -7.25 -6.82 -16.28
C PHE A 31 -6.34 -6.78 -17.51
N PHE A 32 -5.01 -6.81 -17.36
CA PHE A 32 -4.12 -6.81 -18.51
C PHE A 32 -4.25 -8.07 -19.37
N ARG A 33 -4.51 -9.21 -18.75
CA ARG A 33 -4.79 -10.46 -19.46
C ARG A 33 -6.12 -10.41 -20.22
N GLU A 34 -7.17 -9.84 -19.64
CA GLU A 34 -8.45 -9.55 -20.33
C GLU A 34 -8.22 -8.66 -21.55
N MET A 35 -7.27 -7.71 -21.46
CA MET A 35 -6.90 -6.81 -22.55
C MET A 35 -5.96 -7.42 -23.60
N GLY A 36 -5.69 -8.73 -23.53
CA GLY A 36 -4.89 -9.47 -24.50
C GLY A 36 -3.38 -9.27 -24.36
N LEU A 37 -2.89 -8.66 -23.28
CA LEU A 37 -1.45 -8.44 -23.09
C LEU A 37 -0.73 -9.73 -22.68
N SER A 38 0.46 -9.93 -23.22
CA SER A 38 1.35 -11.02 -22.81
C SER A 38 1.94 -10.77 -21.42
N PHE A 39 2.39 -11.82 -20.72
CA PHE A 39 3.06 -11.66 -19.43
C PHE A 39 4.35 -10.81 -19.52
N LEU A 40 5.04 -10.86 -20.66
CA LEU A 40 6.20 -9.99 -20.92
C LEU A 40 5.77 -8.51 -20.94
N GLN A 41 4.71 -8.17 -21.66
CA GLN A 41 4.16 -6.82 -21.69
C GLN A 41 3.69 -6.35 -20.31
N ILE A 42 3.03 -7.22 -19.55
CA ILE A 42 2.63 -6.93 -18.17
C ILE A 42 3.85 -6.63 -17.29
N GLY A 43 4.88 -7.48 -17.37
CA GLY A 43 6.15 -7.26 -16.69
C GLY A 43 6.80 -5.93 -17.09
N THR A 44 6.79 -5.58 -18.38
CA THR A 44 7.29 -4.30 -18.87
C THR A 44 6.51 -3.12 -18.27
N LEU A 45 5.17 -3.17 -18.22
CA LEU A 45 4.35 -2.10 -17.64
C LEU A 45 4.63 -1.91 -16.15
N ILE A 46 4.75 -3.01 -15.39
CA ILE A 46 5.10 -2.97 -13.97
C ILE A 46 6.50 -2.36 -13.81
N SER A 47 7.49 -2.81 -14.58
CA SER A 47 8.84 -2.26 -14.54
C SER A 47 8.88 -0.76 -14.87
N VAL A 48 8.12 -0.30 -15.87
CA VAL A 48 8.00 1.13 -16.21
C VAL A 48 7.45 1.91 -15.03
N ARG A 49 6.40 1.42 -14.36
CA ARG A 49 5.83 2.07 -13.17
C ARG A 49 6.84 2.17 -12.04
N GLU A 50 7.55 1.09 -11.70
CA GLU A 50 8.49 1.07 -10.58
C GLU A 50 9.72 1.95 -10.88
N VAL A 51 10.30 1.86 -12.09
CA VAL A 51 11.43 2.71 -12.51
C VAL A 51 11.03 4.19 -12.50
N ALA A 52 9.86 4.52 -13.06
CA ALA A 52 9.35 5.88 -13.04
C ALA A 52 9.12 6.37 -11.61
N THR A 53 8.55 5.54 -10.72
CA THR A 53 8.30 5.93 -9.32
C THR A 53 9.61 6.28 -8.63
N ASN A 54 10.60 5.39 -8.69
CA ASN A 54 11.92 5.61 -8.09
C ASN A 54 12.63 6.86 -8.64
N PHE A 55 12.56 7.08 -9.96
CA PHE A 55 13.15 8.27 -10.57
C PHE A 55 12.42 9.56 -10.14
N LEU A 56 11.10 9.49 -9.95
CA LEU A 56 10.26 10.63 -9.61
C LEU A 56 10.27 10.97 -8.12
N GLU A 57 10.65 10.07 -7.21
CA GLU A 57 10.70 10.35 -5.76
C GLU A 57 11.58 11.57 -5.42
N LEU A 58 12.74 11.69 -6.06
CA LEU A 58 13.64 12.82 -5.84
C LEU A 58 13.06 14.17 -6.31
N PRO A 59 12.63 14.34 -7.59
CA PRO A 59 12.07 15.60 -8.06
C PRO A 59 10.76 15.95 -7.36
N THR A 60 9.91 14.97 -7.04
CA THR A 60 8.65 15.24 -6.34
C THR A 60 8.85 15.62 -4.87
N GLY A 61 9.87 15.06 -4.20
CA GLY A 61 10.30 15.52 -2.88
C GLY A 61 10.75 16.98 -2.89
N ILE A 62 11.57 17.36 -3.88
CA ILE A 62 11.97 18.77 -4.07
C ILE A 62 10.75 19.67 -4.29
N ILE A 63 9.76 19.23 -5.07
CA ILE A 63 8.52 20.01 -5.27
C ILE A 63 7.76 20.18 -3.95
N ALA A 64 7.67 19.12 -3.13
CA ALA A 64 7.00 19.19 -1.83
C ALA A 64 7.68 20.18 -0.86
N ASP A 65 9.02 20.24 -0.88
CA ASP A 65 9.78 21.13 -0.02
C ASP A 65 9.77 22.60 -0.49
N LEU A 66 9.66 22.84 -1.81
CA LEU A 66 9.67 24.19 -2.40
C LEU A 66 8.27 24.82 -2.50
N TYR A 67 7.28 24.05 -2.94
CA TYR A 67 5.93 24.54 -3.23
C TYR A 67 4.88 24.12 -2.20
N GLY A 68 5.30 23.35 -1.19
CA GLY A 68 4.46 22.90 -0.10
C GLY A 68 3.89 21.50 -0.32
N ARG A 69 3.74 20.79 0.80
CA ARG A 69 3.30 19.40 0.83
C ARG A 69 1.87 19.24 0.32
N ARG A 70 0.98 20.22 0.51
CA ARG A 70 -0.42 20.14 0.05
C ARG A 70 -0.53 20.15 -1.46
N LEU A 71 0.25 20.99 -2.14
CA LEU A 71 0.27 20.98 -3.61
C LEU A 71 0.73 19.62 -4.13
N SER A 72 1.80 19.05 -3.57
CA SER A 72 2.25 17.70 -3.94
C SER A 72 1.16 16.65 -3.75
N MET A 73 0.42 16.69 -2.64
CA MET A 73 -0.69 15.76 -2.40
C MET A 73 -1.87 15.94 -3.37
N VAL A 74 -2.17 17.18 -3.79
CA VAL A 74 -3.18 17.48 -4.82
C VAL A 74 -2.74 16.94 -6.18
N LEU A 75 -1.49 17.22 -6.58
CA LEU A 75 -0.90 16.72 -7.82
C LEU A 75 -0.90 15.19 -7.84
N SER A 76 -0.59 14.55 -6.71
CA SER A 76 -0.68 13.10 -6.55
C SER A 76 -2.07 12.57 -6.92
N MET A 77 -3.14 13.12 -6.32
CA MET A 77 -4.50 12.67 -6.60
C MET A 77 -4.91 12.92 -8.05
N VAL A 78 -4.55 14.07 -8.63
CA VAL A 78 -4.81 14.37 -10.05
C VAL A 78 -4.11 13.35 -10.96
N SER A 79 -2.85 13.02 -10.69
CA SER A 79 -2.10 12.02 -11.45
C SER A 79 -2.73 10.62 -11.39
N TYR A 80 -3.22 10.20 -10.22
CA TYR A 80 -3.98 8.94 -10.09
C TYR A 80 -5.29 8.96 -10.86
N LEU A 81 -6.07 10.04 -10.75
CA LEU A 81 -7.34 10.18 -11.46
C LEU A 81 -7.13 10.10 -12.97
N SER A 82 -6.14 10.81 -13.50
CA SER A 82 -5.74 10.70 -14.91
C SER A 82 -5.35 9.28 -15.30
N SER A 83 -4.54 8.60 -14.48
CA SER A 83 -4.15 7.21 -14.71
C SER A 83 -5.37 6.27 -14.78
N PHE A 84 -6.30 6.36 -13.83
CA PHE A 84 -7.49 5.52 -13.78
C PHE A 84 -8.42 5.75 -14.99
N MET A 85 -8.60 7.01 -15.39
CA MET A 85 -9.38 7.33 -16.60
C MET A 85 -8.70 6.76 -17.85
N ILE A 86 -7.36 6.85 -17.94
CA ILE A 86 -6.64 6.29 -19.08
C ILE A 86 -6.79 4.75 -19.15
N PHE A 87 -6.62 4.05 -18.02
CA PHE A 87 -6.81 2.60 -17.95
C PHE A 87 -8.23 2.16 -18.34
N TYR A 88 -9.24 2.94 -17.98
CA TYR A 88 -10.63 2.60 -18.28
C TYR A 88 -10.98 2.81 -19.76
N PHE A 89 -10.63 3.97 -20.34
CA PHE A 89 -11.11 4.37 -21.66
C PHE A 89 -10.25 3.90 -22.83
N PHE A 90 -8.94 3.69 -22.65
CA PHE A 90 -8.01 3.54 -23.78
C PHE A 90 -7.23 2.21 -23.72
N PRO A 91 -7.81 1.10 -24.24
CA PRO A 91 -7.15 -0.21 -24.21
C PRO A 91 -6.03 -0.31 -25.24
N SER A 92 -4.82 0.09 -24.84
CA SER A 92 -3.62 -0.01 -25.67
C SER A 92 -2.37 -0.12 -24.81
N PHE A 93 -1.46 -1.02 -25.18
CA PHE A 93 -0.20 -1.25 -24.46
C PHE A 93 0.61 0.05 -24.26
N TYR A 94 0.82 0.83 -25.32
CA TYR A 94 1.60 2.08 -25.24
C TYR A 94 0.88 3.15 -24.42
N VAL A 95 -0.45 3.20 -24.50
CA VAL A 95 -1.26 4.13 -23.70
C VAL A 95 -1.22 3.74 -22.21
N TYR A 96 -1.19 2.44 -21.90
CA TYR A 96 -0.99 1.95 -20.54
C TYR A 96 0.40 2.27 -19.99
N MET A 97 1.44 2.39 -20.81
CA MET A 97 2.73 2.92 -20.32
C MET A 97 2.59 4.36 -19.82
N ILE A 98 1.83 5.20 -20.53
CA ILE A 98 1.52 6.57 -20.10
C ILE A 98 0.71 6.54 -18.80
N ALA A 99 -0.28 5.66 -18.70
CA ALA A 99 -1.07 5.47 -17.48
C ALA A 99 -0.21 5.01 -16.28
N MET A 100 0.77 4.13 -16.50
CA MET A 100 1.73 3.69 -15.49
C MET A 100 2.65 4.84 -15.02
N ILE A 101 3.11 5.69 -15.93
CA ILE A 101 3.92 6.87 -15.58
C ILE A 101 3.06 7.88 -14.81
N ALA A 102 1.82 8.14 -15.23
CA ALA A 102 0.89 8.98 -14.47
C ALA A 102 0.63 8.42 -13.07
N PHE A 103 0.45 7.10 -12.93
CA PHE A 103 0.33 6.45 -11.63
C PHE A 103 1.60 6.64 -10.78
N ALA A 104 2.78 6.50 -11.39
CA ALA A 104 4.07 6.68 -10.74
C ALA A 104 4.28 8.10 -10.20
N PHE A 105 3.84 9.14 -10.93
CA PHE A 105 3.77 10.51 -10.39
C PHE A 105 2.87 10.57 -9.15
N GLY A 106 1.70 9.92 -9.22
CA GLY A 106 0.78 9.79 -8.09
C GLY A 106 1.46 9.21 -6.86
N GLU A 107 2.17 8.09 -7.00
CA GLU A 107 2.92 7.46 -5.90
C GLU A 107 4.04 8.38 -5.39
N ALA A 108 4.90 8.87 -6.28
CA ALA A 108 6.08 9.65 -5.91
C ALA A 108 5.72 10.92 -5.10
N PHE A 109 4.76 11.72 -5.57
CA PHE A 109 4.31 12.93 -4.85
C PHE A 109 3.74 12.64 -3.45
N ARG A 110 3.16 11.45 -3.26
CA ARG A 110 2.48 11.05 -2.04
C ARG A 110 3.44 10.43 -1.03
N THR A 111 4.50 9.78 -1.49
CA THR A 111 5.46 9.05 -0.66
C THR A 111 6.11 10.00 0.34
N GLY A 112 6.02 9.66 1.62
CA GLY A 112 6.55 10.48 2.73
C GLY A 112 5.74 11.75 3.06
N THR A 113 5.15 12.40 2.07
CA THR A 113 4.48 13.71 2.18
C THR A 113 3.35 13.74 3.21
N HIS A 114 2.42 12.78 3.15
CA HIS A 114 1.28 12.77 4.10
C HIS A 114 1.70 12.45 5.53
N LYS A 115 2.67 11.55 5.71
CA LYS A 115 3.23 11.24 7.03
C LYS A 115 3.92 12.49 7.60
N ALA A 116 4.65 13.23 6.77
CA ALA A 116 5.28 14.48 7.17
C ALA A 116 4.25 15.54 7.61
N MET A 117 3.10 15.66 6.92
CA MET A 117 2.00 16.52 7.37
C MET A 117 1.44 16.12 8.73
N ILE A 118 1.28 14.82 9.00
CA ILE A 118 0.84 14.34 10.32
C ILE A 118 1.86 14.72 11.39
N LEU A 119 3.15 14.50 11.14
CA LEU A 119 4.21 14.84 12.09
C LEU A 119 4.29 16.35 12.33
N GLU A 120 4.11 17.16 11.28
CA GLU A 120 4.06 18.60 11.38
C GLU A 120 2.86 19.06 12.21
N TYR A 121 1.68 18.47 11.97
CA TYR A 121 0.49 18.73 12.78
C TYR A 121 0.71 18.45 14.27
N LEU A 122 1.37 17.34 14.59
CA LEU A 122 1.70 17.01 15.98
C LEU A 122 2.73 17.98 16.56
N ARG A 123 3.70 18.43 15.76
CA ARG A 123 4.70 19.42 16.18
C ARG A 123 4.06 20.76 16.52
N ILE A 124 3.21 21.31 15.65
CA ILE A 124 2.57 22.62 15.87
C ILE A 124 1.51 22.62 16.98
N ASN A 125 1.07 21.44 17.44
CA ASN A 125 0.12 21.28 18.55
C ASN A 125 0.76 20.74 19.83
N ASP A 126 2.10 20.66 19.91
CA ASP A 126 2.84 20.12 21.07
C ASP A 126 2.42 18.68 21.46
N MET A 127 2.19 17.82 20.46
CA MET A 127 1.73 16.43 20.60
C MET A 127 2.73 15.41 20.01
N THR A 128 4.02 15.73 19.95
CA THR A 128 5.04 14.87 19.30
C THR A 128 5.27 13.54 20.02
N ASP A 129 5.09 13.52 21.34
CA ASP A 129 5.06 12.33 22.21
C ASP A 129 3.95 11.34 21.80
N MET A 130 2.86 11.84 21.22
CA MET A 130 1.72 11.05 20.76
C MET A 130 1.89 10.46 19.35
N LYS A 131 3.06 10.61 18.72
CA LYS A 131 3.32 10.17 17.32
C LYS A 131 2.87 8.74 17.03
N VAL A 132 3.19 7.78 17.90
CA VAL A 132 2.88 6.35 17.68
C VAL A 132 1.37 6.10 17.79
N HIS A 133 0.73 6.72 18.78
CA HIS A 133 -0.72 6.62 18.99
C HIS A 133 -1.50 7.26 17.83
N TYR A 134 -1.14 8.48 17.47
CA TYR A 134 -1.83 9.26 16.43
C TYR A 134 -1.66 8.62 15.05
N TYR A 135 -0.41 8.31 14.67
CA TYR A 135 -0.13 7.64 13.40
C TYR A 135 -0.71 6.22 13.35
N GLY A 136 -0.67 5.48 14.45
CA GLY A 136 -1.30 4.16 14.54
C GLY A 136 -2.80 4.21 14.29
N ALA A 137 -3.49 5.22 14.82
CA ALA A 137 -4.93 5.41 14.62
C ALA A 137 -5.29 5.84 13.18
N THR A 138 -4.53 6.73 12.55
CA THR A 138 -4.76 7.09 11.13
C THR A 138 -4.36 5.95 10.19
N ARG A 139 -3.34 5.16 10.54
CA ARG A 139 -2.97 3.93 9.85
C ARG A 139 -4.05 2.86 9.99
N ALA A 140 -4.71 2.76 11.12
CA ALA A 140 -5.84 1.84 11.30
C ALA A 140 -6.99 2.15 10.32
N ALA A 141 -7.30 3.43 10.09
CA ALA A 141 -8.27 3.83 9.06
C ALA A 141 -7.82 3.43 7.64
N SER A 142 -6.50 3.50 7.36
CA SER A 142 -5.95 3.00 6.10
C SER A 142 -6.20 1.50 5.89
N GLN A 143 -5.94 0.70 6.93
CA GLN A 143 -6.14 -0.75 6.86
C GLN A 143 -7.61 -1.11 6.77
N LEU A 144 -8.49 -0.35 7.45
CA LEU A 144 -9.94 -0.52 7.29
C LEU A 144 -10.38 -0.25 5.85
N GLY A 145 -9.80 0.77 5.20
CA GLY A 145 -9.98 1.02 3.77
C GLY A 145 -9.57 -0.17 2.92
N SER A 146 -8.40 -0.77 3.17
CA SER A 146 -7.95 -1.99 2.47
C SER A 146 -8.85 -3.21 2.71
N ALA A 147 -9.42 -3.36 3.92
CA ALA A 147 -10.37 -4.42 4.22
C ALA A 147 -11.63 -4.27 3.36
N ILE A 148 -12.24 -3.08 3.40
CA ILE A 148 -13.45 -2.77 2.62
C ILE A 148 -13.18 -2.85 1.11
N ASN A 149 -11.99 -2.43 0.67
CA ASN A 149 -11.54 -2.56 -0.71
C ASN A 149 -11.63 -4.00 -1.22
N ALA A 150 -11.15 -4.97 -0.44
CA ALA A 150 -11.14 -6.38 -0.86
C ALA A 150 -12.56 -6.91 -1.17
N LEU A 151 -13.55 -6.49 -0.37
CA LEU A 151 -14.95 -6.90 -0.58
C LEU A 151 -15.59 -6.16 -1.76
N ILE A 152 -15.43 -4.84 -1.83
CA ILE A 152 -16.05 -4.02 -2.88
C ILE A 152 -15.46 -4.37 -4.25
N ALA A 153 -14.13 -4.52 -4.35
CA ALA A 153 -13.47 -4.85 -5.60
C ALA A 153 -13.94 -6.20 -6.15
N ALA A 154 -14.02 -7.23 -5.29
CA ALA A 154 -14.54 -8.54 -5.68
C ALA A 154 -16.01 -8.46 -6.13
N PHE A 155 -16.86 -7.72 -5.42
CA PHE A 155 -18.26 -7.51 -5.79
C PHE A 155 -18.41 -6.80 -7.15
N LEU A 156 -17.62 -5.74 -7.38
CA LEU A 156 -17.65 -4.97 -8.64
C LEU A 156 -17.31 -5.84 -9.85
N VAL A 157 -16.24 -6.64 -9.75
CA VAL A 157 -15.84 -7.56 -10.83
C VAL A 157 -16.90 -8.64 -11.03
N PHE A 158 -17.40 -9.25 -9.94
CA PHE A 158 -18.41 -10.30 -10.01
C PHE A 158 -19.68 -9.84 -10.72
N TYR A 159 -20.18 -8.63 -10.40
CA TYR A 159 -21.43 -8.12 -10.98
C TYR A 159 -21.25 -7.56 -12.39
N SER A 160 -20.14 -6.89 -12.67
CA SER A 160 -19.90 -6.28 -13.99
C SER A 160 -19.42 -7.27 -15.05
N GLY A 161 -18.79 -8.38 -14.63
CA GLY A 161 -18.16 -9.33 -15.54
C GLY A 161 -16.90 -8.82 -16.24
N SER A 162 -16.35 -7.65 -15.86
CA SER A 162 -15.13 -7.10 -16.45
C SER A 162 -14.22 -6.49 -15.39
N TYR A 163 -12.92 -6.72 -15.53
CA TYR A 163 -11.91 -6.12 -14.65
C TYR A 163 -11.69 -4.63 -14.93
N LYS A 164 -12.25 -4.03 -16.00
CA LYS A 164 -12.08 -2.58 -16.25
C LYS A 164 -12.78 -1.71 -15.21
N ILE A 165 -13.93 -2.15 -14.71
CA ILE A 165 -14.83 -1.32 -13.88
C ILE A 165 -14.13 -0.81 -12.61
N VAL A 166 -13.16 -1.57 -12.09
CA VAL A 166 -12.44 -1.26 -10.86
C VAL A 166 -11.63 0.04 -10.97
N PHE A 167 -11.16 0.40 -12.17
CA PHE A 167 -10.47 1.67 -12.41
C PHE A 167 -11.44 2.84 -12.33
N LEU A 168 -12.58 2.75 -13.02
CA LEU A 168 -13.62 3.77 -12.96
C LEU A 168 -14.18 3.91 -11.54
N ALA A 169 -14.42 2.80 -10.85
CA ALA A 169 -14.89 2.83 -9.47
C ALA A 169 -13.86 3.48 -8.51
N SER A 170 -12.56 3.31 -8.78
CA SER A 170 -11.48 3.93 -7.98
C SER A 170 -11.40 5.45 -8.14
N VAL A 171 -12.01 6.03 -9.18
CA VAL A 171 -12.12 7.49 -9.35
C VAL A 171 -12.89 8.12 -8.20
N LEU A 172 -13.99 7.50 -7.74
CA LEU A 172 -14.84 8.05 -6.69
C LEU A 172 -14.10 8.31 -5.36
N PRO A 173 -13.44 7.32 -4.72
CA PRO A 173 -12.71 7.57 -3.48
C PRO A 173 -11.53 8.52 -3.67
N TYR A 174 -10.87 8.51 -4.83
CA TYR A 174 -9.75 9.41 -5.10
C TYR A 174 -10.17 10.85 -5.35
N ALA A 175 -11.31 11.07 -6.02
CA ALA A 175 -11.91 12.39 -6.17
C ALA A 175 -12.39 12.93 -4.81
N ALA A 176 -13.03 12.10 -3.99
CA ALA A 176 -13.36 12.47 -2.61
C ALA A 176 -12.11 12.83 -1.80
N ASN A 177 -11.01 12.09 -2.01
CA ASN A 177 -9.76 12.36 -1.32
C ASN A 177 -9.08 13.64 -1.81
N LEU A 178 -9.17 13.96 -3.11
CA LEU A 178 -8.73 15.24 -3.67
C LEU A 178 -9.46 16.42 -2.98
N VAL A 179 -10.79 16.33 -2.84
CA VAL A 179 -11.57 17.34 -2.12
C VAL A 179 -11.14 17.42 -0.65
N ASN A 180 -10.98 16.28 0.03
CA ASN A 180 -10.51 16.25 1.42
C ASN A 180 -9.14 16.93 1.58
N LEU A 181 -8.21 16.71 0.64
CA LEU A 181 -6.87 17.32 0.66
C LEU A 181 -6.89 18.82 0.37
N MET A 182 -7.80 19.31 -0.48
CA MET A 182 -7.98 20.75 -0.71
C MET A 182 -8.42 21.49 0.56
N LEU A 183 -9.08 20.80 1.49
CA LEU A 183 -9.51 21.35 2.79
C LEU A 183 -8.39 21.35 3.85
N TYR A 184 -7.19 20.88 3.53
CA TYR A 184 -6.08 20.86 4.49
C TYR A 184 -5.55 22.28 4.74
N PRO A 185 -5.28 22.64 6.00
CA PRO A 185 -4.88 23.99 6.38
C PRO A 185 -3.41 24.27 5.98
N LYS A 186 -3.04 25.54 5.77
CA LYS A 186 -1.75 25.94 5.14
C LYS A 186 -0.52 25.60 5.97
N GLU A 187 -0.71 25.54 7.27
CA GLU A 187 0.31 25.24 8.27
C GLU A 187 0.92 23.84 8.08
N LEU A 188 0.22 22.93 7.38
CA LEU A 188 0.72 21.59 7.09
C LEU A 188 1.76 21.53 5.97
N ASP A 189 1.95 22.61 5.21
CA ASP A 189 3.03 22.70 4.23
C ASP A 189 4.41 22.66 4.91
N GLY A 190 4.50 23.03 6.19
CA GLY A 190 5.75 23.14 6.94
C GLY A 190 6.58 24.34 6.51
N GLU A 191 7.82 24.41 7.00
CA GLU A 191 8.78 25.43 6.56
C GLU A 191 9.26 25.13 5.14
N LEU A 192 8.92 26.01 4.19
CA LEU A 192 9.36 25.89 2.81
C LEU A 192 10.86 26.18 2.73
N ARG A 193 11.64 25.20 2.24
CA ARG A 193 13.09 25.34 2.09
C ARG A 193 13.43 25.94 0.75
N SER A 194 13.20 27.24 0.59
CA SER A 194 13.54 28.00 -0.62
C SER A 194 15.06 28.16 -0.76
N GLY A 195 15.78 27.17 -1.28
CA GLY A 195 17.20 27.34 -1.64
C GLY A 195 18.06 26.08 -1.81
N GLU A 196 17.62 24.92 -1.33
CA GLU A 196 18.54 23.79 -1.09
C GLU A 196 18.33 22.58 -2.03
N LYS A 197 17.89 22.81 -3.28
CA LYS A 197 17.83 21.74 -4.29
C LYS A 197 19.18 21.02 -4.43
N ARG A 198 20.28 21.79 -4.41
CA ARG A 198 21.64 21.26 -4.49
C ARG A 198 22.05 20.49 -3.24
N GLU A 199 21.63 20.92 -2.05
CA GLU A 199 21.95 20.22 -0.80
C GLU A 199 21.15 18.93 -0.65
N THR A 200 19.88 18.91 -1.06
CA THR A 200 19.05 17.70 -1.06
C THR A 200 19.66 16.63 -1.98
N ILE A 201 20.07 17.02 -3.19
CA ILE A 201 20.77 16.12 -4.12
C ILE A 201 22.12 15.68 -3.54
N LYS A 202 22.88 16.59 -2.92
CA LYS A 202 24.18 16.29 -2.31
C LYS A 202 24.04 15.34 -1.11
N ALA A 203 23.01 15.50 -0.29
CA ALA A 203 22.71 14.62 0.84
C ALA A 203 22.32 13.23 0.35
N PHE A 204 21.46 13.13 -0.67
CA PHE A 204 21.11 11.87 -1.31
C PHE A 204 22.34 11.14 -1.88
N LEU A 205 23.16 11.84 -2.67
CA LEU A 205 24.41 11.28 -3.20
C LEU A 205 25.43 10.97 -2.09
N GLY A 206 25.35 11.68 -0.97
CA GLY A 206 26.16 11.45 0.24
C GLY A 206 25.86 10.12 0.92
N ILE A 207 24.64 9.59 0.80
CA ILE A 207 24.27 8.26 1.34
C ILE A 207 25.16 7.18 0.73
N PHE A 208 25.41 7.23 -0.59
CA PHE A 208 26.27 6.26 -1.28
C PHE A 208 27.75 6.37 -0.89
N ARG A 209 28.16 7.49 -0.29
CA ARG A 209 29.53 7.72 0.17
C ARG A 209 29.73 7.38 1.65
N ASN A 210 28.65 7.30 2.43
CA ASN A 210 28.69 6.97 3.86
C ASN A 210 28.32 5.49 4.06
N GLY A 211 29.29 4.68 4.48
CA GLY A 211 29.11 3.23 4.66
C GLY A 211 28.00 2.85 5.64
N ASP A 212 27.79 3.60 6.72
CA ASP A 212 26.75 3.31 7.70
C ASP A 212 25.36 3.70 7.20
N ALA A 213 25.25 4.83 6.50
CA ALA A 213 24.01 5.24 5.84
C ALA A 213 23.62 4.23 4.75
N LEU A 214 24.59 3.80 3.93
CA LEU A 214 24.38 2.80 2.88
C LEU A 214 23.95 1.45 3.48
N LYS A 215 24.61 0.98 4.54
CA LYS A 215 24.21 -0.23 5.28
C LYS A 215 22.78 -0.11 5.81
N GLY A 216 22.42 1.04 6.38
CA GLY A 216 21.06 1.31 6.87
C GLY A 216 20.02 1.19 5.76
N VAL A 217 20.27 1.82 4.61
CA VAL A 217 19.40 1.73 3.43
C VAL A 217 19.31 0.30 2.92
N LEU A 218 20.43 -0.39 2.70
CA LEU A 218 20.45 -1.77 2.23
C LEU A 218 19.69 -2.73 3.15
N ASN A 219 19.89 -2.61 4.47
CA ASN A 219 19.15 -3.41 5.44
C ASN A 219 17.64 -3.15 5.36
N SER A 220 17.21 -1.90 5.22
CA SER A 220 15.79 -1.55 5.09
C SER A 220 15.18 -2.05 3.78
N SER A 221 15.92 -1.97 2.67
CA SER A 221 15.47 -2.42 1.36
C SER A 221 15.38 -3.94 1.28
N LEU A 222 16.35 -4.66 1.84
CA LEU A 222 16.31 -6.13 1.93
C LEU A 222 15.12 -6.59 2.77
N TYR A 223 14.85 -5.91 3.88
CA TYR A 223 13.69 -6.17 4.71
C TYR A 223 12.38 -5.95 3.97
N ASP A 224 12.22 -4.79 3.30
CA ASP A 224 11.01 -4.48 2.55
C ASP A 224 10.79 -5.47 1.40
N ALA A 225 11.86 -5.84 0.68
CA ALA A 225 11.83 -6.83 -0.39
C ALA A 225 11.38 -8.21 0.13
N PHE A 226 11.97 -8.71 1.21
CA PHE A 226 11.55 -9.98 1.82
C PHE A 226 10.08 -9.96 2.23
N PHE A 227 9.64 -8.91 2.90
CA PHE A 227 8.25 -8.77 3.34
C PHE A 227 7.27 -8.72 2.15
N LYS A 228 7.62 -7.99 1.07
CA LYS A 228 6.83 -7.93 -0.17
C LYS A 228 6.67 -9.32 -0.79
N VAL A 229 7.77 -10.07 -0.92
CA VAL A 229 7.78 -11.43 -1.48
C VAL A 229 6.90 -12.36 -0.65
N VAL A 230 7.05 -12.39 0.68
CA VAL A 230 6.21 -13.21 1.57
C VAL A 230 4.73 -12.90 1.38
N LYS A 231 4.38 -11.62 1.23
CA LYS A 231 2.99 -11.20 0.99
C LYS A 231 2.48 -11.67 -0.37
N GLU A 232 3.30 -11.65 -1.42
CA GLU A 232 2.91 -12.11 -2.75
C GLU A 232 2.67 -13.64 -2.80
N TYR A 233 3.42 -14.43 -2.04
CA TYR A 233 3.19 -15.88 -1.90
C TYR A 233 1.84 -16.24 -1.27
N LEU A 234 1.21 -15.33 -0.54
CA LEU A 234 -0.11 -15.57 0.05
C LEU A 234 -1.18 -15.82 -1.03
N GLN A 235 -1.12 -15.13 -2.18
CA GLN A 235 -2.15 -15.24 -3.20
C GLN A 235 -2.21 -16.64 -3.85
N PRO A 236 -1.10 -17.28 -4.28
CA PRO A 236 -1.10 -18.67 -4.73
C PRO A 236 -1.65 -19.66 -3.68
N ILE A 237 -1.29 -19.48 -2.40
CA ILE A 237 -1.77 -20.33 -1.31
C ILE A 237 -3.30 -20.21 -1.17
N LEU A 238 -3.83 -18.99 -1.24
CA LEU A 238 -5.27 -18.74 -1.19
C LEU A 238 -6.00 -19.30 -2.40
N LYS A 239 -5.40 -19.27 -3.60
CA LYS A 239 -5.96 -19.92 -4.79
C LYS A 239 -6.02 -21.44 -4.61
N ALA A 240 -4.94 -22.06 -4.13
CA ALA A 240 -4.92 -23.51 -3.87
C ALA A 240 -5.95 -23.91 -2.82
N LEU A 241 -6.08 -23.13 -1.74
CA LEU A 241 -7.13 -23.31 -0.73
C LEU A 241 -8.52 -23.17 -1.35
N ALA A 242 -8.72 -22.18 -2.22
CA ALA A 242 -10.01 -21.93 -2.85
C ALA A 242 -10.48 -23.06 -3.75
N LEU A 243 -9.57 -23.64 -4.52
CA LEU A 243 -9.87 -24.78 -5.38
C LEU A 243 -10.04 -26.08 -4.59
N GLY A 244 -9.31 -26.23 -3.48
CA GLY A 244 -9.35 -27.43 -2.63
C GLY A 244 -10.55 -27.54 -1.69
N LEU A 245 -11.19 -26.42 -1.32
CA LEU A 245 -12.39 -26.45 -0.47
C LEU A 245 -13.63 -26.83 -1.30
N PRO A 246 -14.47 -27.79 -0.86
CA PRO A 246 -15.68 -28.22 -1.56
C PRO A 246 -16.84 -27.21 -1.38
N ILE A 247 -16.54 -25.93 -1.54
CA ILE A 247 -17.44 -24.80 -1.36
C ILE A 247 -17.53 -24.06 -2.68
N MET A 248 -18.72 -23.59 -3.03
CA MET A 248 -18.97 -22.84 -4.28
C MET A 248 -18.60 -23.63 -5.54
N ILE A 249 -18.74 -24.96 -5.52
CA ILE A 249 -18.37 -25.86 -6.65
C ILE A 249 -19.17 -25.54 -7.93
N THR A 250 -20.38 -24.98 -7.78
CA THR A 250 -21.22 -24.52 -8.89
C THR A 250 -20.69 -23.26 -9.58
N PHE A 251 -19.73 -22.55 -8.95
CA PHE A 251 -19.07 -21.39 -9.54
C PHE A 251 -17.76 -21.81 -10.20
N GLY A 252 -17.37 -21.08 -11.24
CA GLY A 252 -16.08 -21.25 -11.89
C GLY A 252 -14.90 -20.95 -10.96
N GLU A 253 -13.73 -21.44 -11.35
CA GLU A 253 -12.49 -21.34 -10.56
C GLU A 253 -12.14 -19.89 -10.19
N GLU A 254 -12.37 -18.95 -11.10
CA GLU A 254 -12.08 -17.53 -10.89
C GLU A 254 -12.99 -16.89 -9.83
N GLN A 255 -14.28 -17.22 -9.83
CA GLN A 255 -15.23 -16.72 -8.84
C GLN A 255 -14.91 -17.27 -7.45
N ARG A 256 -14.65 -18.57 -7.33
CA ARG A 256 -14.25 -19.21 -6.06
C ARG A 256 -12.98 -18.58 -5.49
N THR A 257 -11.97 -18.41 -6.34
CA THR A 257 -10.70 -17.77 -5.96
C THR A 257 -10.93 -16.34 -5.48
N SER A 258 -11.71 -15.54 -6.21
CA SER A 258 -11.97 -14.14 -5.88
C SER A 258 -12.67 -13.97 -4.53
N VAL A 259 -13.67 -14.83 -4.23
CA VAL A 259 -14.40 -14.76 -2.96
C VAL A 259 -13.49 -15.09 -1.78
N ILE A 260 -12.71 -16.16 -1.88
CA ILE A 260 -11.83 -16.60 -0.77
C ILE A 260 -10.70 -15.61 -0.53
N VAL A 261 -10.09 -15.10 -1.61
CA VAL A 261 -9.10 -14.04 -1.53
C VAL A 261 -9.69 -12.79 -0.86
N GLY A 262 -10.90 -12.38 -1.25
CA GLY A 262 -11.60 -11.24 -0.67
C GLY A 262 -11.84 -11.39 0.85
N ILE A 263 -12.36 -12.54 1.28
CA ILE A 263 -12.65 -12.82 2.70
C ILE A 263 -11.35 -12.84 3.52
N VAL A 264 -10.32 -13.54 3.06
CA VAL A 264 -9.08 -13.66 3.84
C VAL A 264 -8.36 -12.32 3.95
N TYR A 265 -8.25 -11.55 2.86
CA TYR A 265 -7.67 -10.20 2.94
C TYR A 265 -8.49 -9.26 3.80
N PHE A 266 -9.83 -9.35 3.77
CA PHE A 266 -10.69 -8.58 4.68
C PHE A 266 -10.33 -8.86 6.15
N VAL A 267 -10.24 -10.14 6.54
CA VAL A 267 -9.87 -10.53 7.92
C VAL A 267 -8.47 -10.04 8.28
N ILE A 268 -7.48 -10.23 7.39
CA ILE A 268 -6.10 -9.76 7.60
C ILE A 268 -6.07 -8.25 7.81
N TYR A 269 -6.77 -7.47 6.98
CA TYR A 269 -6.74 -6.02 7.07
C TYR A 269 -7.51 -5.49 8.28
N ILE A 270 -8.59 -6.16 8.71
CA ILE A 270 -9.27 -5.85 9.98
C ILE A 270 -8.33 -6.10 11.17
N ALA A 271 -7.67 -7.26 11.20
CA ALA A 271 -6.68 -7.55 12.25
C ALA A 271 -5.53 -6.54 12.25
N THR A 272 -5.03 -6.16 11.06
CA THR A 272 -3.98 -5.16 10.90
C THR A 272 -4.45 -3.76 11.32
N SER A 273 -5.72 -3.42 11.08
CA SER A 273 -6.35 -2.18 11.54
C SER A 273 -6.38 -2.14 13.08
N TYR A 274 -6.83 -3.24 13.70
CA TYR A 274 -6.85 -3.38 15.16
C TYR A 274 -5.44 -3.28 15.76
N ALA A 275 -4.45 -3.97 15.18
CA ALA A 275 -3.05 -3.90 15.60
C ALA A 275 -2.50 -2.48 15.48
N SER A 276 -2.73 -1.80 14.34
CA SER A 276 -2.29 -0.42 14.11
C SER A 276 -2.85 0.55 15.14
N LYS A 277 -4.15 0.43 15.46
CA LYS A 277 -4.82 1.28 16.46
C LYS A 277 -4.25 1.10 17.86
N ASN A 278 -3.76 -0.10 18.18
CA ASN A 278 -3.21 -0.44 19.49
C ASN A 278 -1.67 -0.34 19.56
N ALA A 279 -0.99 0.05 18.47
CA ALA A 279 0.47 0.10 18.39
C ALA A 279 1.10 0.93 19.52
N GLY A 280 0.53 2.10 19.84
CA GLY A 280 1.04 2.93 20.94
C GLY A 280 0.92 2.27 22.32
N ARG A 281 -0.19 1.56 22.59
CA ARG A 281 -0.37 0.81 23.84
C ARG A 281 0.64 -0.34 23.95
N LEU A 282 0.87 -1.04 22.85
CA LEU A 282 1.83 -2.15 22.81
C LEU A 282 3.27 -1.63 22.99
N SER A 283 3.63 -0.54 22.29
CA SER A 283 4.94 0.10 22.42
C SER A 283 5.21 0.55 23.86
N GLY A 284 4.20 1.10 24.54
CA GLY A 284 4.30 1.49 25.95
C GLY A 284 4.59 0.31 26.89
N LYS A 285 4.07 -0.89 26.60
CA LYS A 285 4.36 -2.10 27.41
C LYS A 285 5.81 -2.56 27.29
N PHE A 286 6.44 -2.36 26.14
CA PHE A 286 7.84 -2.75 25.89
C PHE A 286 8.85 -1.65 26.24
N GLY A 287 8.37 -0.49 26.74
CA GLY A 287 9.16 0.64 27.20
C GLY A 287 9.84 1.47 26.10
N ASN A 288 10.22 0.85 24.98
CA ASN A 288 10.88 1.51 23.85
C ASN A 288 10.35 0.96 22.51
N GLU A 289 10.15 1.86 21.55
CA GLU A 289 9.79 1.57 20.14
C GLU A 289 10.72 0.53 19.52
N ALA A 290 12.04 0.62 19.74
CA ALA A 290 13.02 -0.31 19.18
C ALA A 290 12.85 -1.73 19.74
N ARG A 291 12.55 -1.87 21.05
CA ARG A 291 12.31 -3.18 21.67
C ARG A 291 11.00 -3.77 21.15
N ALA A 292 9.93 -2.99 21.11
CA ALA A 292 8.64 -3.44 20.58
C ALA A 292 8.78 -3.96 19.15
N LEU A 293 9.52 -3.24 18.30
CA LEU A 293 9.81 -3.61 16.92
C LEU A 293 10.55 -4.95 16.84
N ASN A 294 11.64 -5.12 17.60
CA ASN A 294 12.43 -6.35 17.62
C ASN A 294 11.61 -7.58 18.07
N TYR A 295 10.80 -7.45 19.13
CA TYR A 295 9.95 -8.56 19.58
C TYR A 295 8.91 -8.94 18.53
N THR A 296 8.26 -7.94 17.91
CA THR A 296 7.25 -8.19 16.87
C THR A 296 7.88 -8.91 15.67
N TYR A 297 9.13 -8.57 15.32
CA TYR A 297 9.87 -9.24 14.25
C TYR A 297 10.25 -10.68 14.59
N ILE A 298 10.84 -10.92 15.76
CA ILE A 298 11.20 -12.28 16.17
C ILE A 298 9.95 -13.16 16.18
N PHE A 299 8.84 -12.65 16.74
CA PHE A 299 7.57 -13.36 16.75
C PHE A 299 7.06 -13.67 15.33
N GLY A 300 7.10 -12.69 14.42
CA GLY A 300 6.72 -12.90 13.02
C GLY A 300 7.59 -13.92 12.30
N ALA A 301 8.92 -13.87 12.51
CA ALA A 301 9.85 -14.82 11.93
C ALA A 301 9.60 -16.26 12.43
N VAL A 302 9.35 -16.42 13.73
CA VAL A 302 8.99 -17.72 14.33
C VAL A 302 7.71 -18.27 13.70
N LEU A 303 6.68 -17.44 13.52
CA LEU A 303 5.43 -17.87 12.88
C LEU A 303 5.63 -18.29 11.42
N ILE A 304 6.45 -17.57 10.66
CA ILE A 304 6.77 -17.93 9.27
C ILE A 304 7.51 -19.27 9.22
N ILE A 305 8.55 -19.44 10.04
CA ILE A 305 9.31 -20.71 10.12
C ILE A 305 8.38 -21.85 10.50
N PHE A 306 7.55 -21.65 11.52
CA PHE A 306 6.58 -22.64 11.97
C PHE A 306 5.57 -23.01 10.86
N SER A 307 5.08 -22.02 10.11
CA SER A 307 4.18 -22.27 8.97
C SER A 307 4.86 -23.10 7.86
N GLY A 308 6.14 -22.83 7.57
CA GLY A 308 6.91 -23.59 6.60
C GLY A 308 7.15 -25.04 7.04
N LEU A 309 7.47 -25.25 8.32
CA LEU A 309 7.61 -26.60 8.90
C LEU A 309 6.30 -27.40 8.83
N LEU A 310 5.16 -26.77 9.17
CA LEU A 310 3.85 -27.39 9.05
C LEU A 310 3.50 -27.76 7.60
N GLN A 311 3.86 -26.91 6.65
CA GLN A 311 3.61 -27.19 5.22
C GLN A 311 4.43 -28.40 4.74
N ILE A 312 5.70 -28.49 5.12
CA ILE A 312 6.56 -29.65 4.83
C ILE A 312 5.94 -30.91 5.43
N PHE A 313 5.59 -30.88 6.72
CA PHE A 313 4.98 -32.02 7.41
C PHE A 313 3.68 -32.48 6.74
N CYS A 314 2.81 -31.55 6.36
CA CYS A 314 1.55 -31.86 5.69
C CYS A 314 1.75 -32.40 4.27
N SER A 315 2.78 -31.95 3.54
CA SER A 315 3.12 -32.50 2.22
C SER A 315 3.66 -33.93 2.30
N SER A 316 4.50 -34.24 3.30
CA SER A 316 5.01 -35.59 3.54
C SER A 316 3.91 -36.57 3.90
N TRP A 317 2.87 -36.13 4.61
CA TRP A 317 1.69 -36.95 4.88
C TRP A 317 0.88 -37.27 3.61
N ARG A 318 0.67 -36.28 2.72
CA ARG A 318 -0.05 -36.52 1.44
C ARG A 318 0.68 -37.49 0.52
N THR A 319 2.00 -37.57 0.57
CA THR A 319 2.78 -38.54 -0.21
C THR A 319 2.73 -39.96 0.35
N LEU A 320 2.37 -40.14 1.62
CA LEU A 320 2.20 -41.46 2.24
C LEU A 320 0.81 -42.06 1.98
N ASP A 321 -0.19 -41.22 1.75
CA ASP A 321 -1.58 -41.62 1.42
C ASP A 321 -1.87 -41.71 -0.09
N ALA A 322 -0.87 -41.49 -0.95
CA ALA A 322 -1.05 -41.67 -2.39
C ALA A 322 -1.09 -43.17 -2.72
N PRO A 323 -2.21 -43.74 -3.22
CA PRO A 323 -2.23 -45.12 -3.65
C PRO A 323 -1.21 -45.29 -4.77
N SER A 324 -0.31 -46.26 -4.61
CA SER A 324 0.61 -46.69 -5.63
C SER A 324 -0.19 -47.25 -6.81
N THR A 325 -0.39 -46.44 -7.84
CA THR A 325 -0.87 -46.88 -9.16
C THR A 325 0.22 -46.66 -10.18
#